data_AF-A0A7S8FI29-F1
#
_entry.id   AF-A0A7S8FI29-F1
#
_cell.length_a   1.000
_cell.length_b   1.000
_cell.length_c   1.000
_cell.angle_alpha   90.00
_cell.angle_beta   90.00
_cell.angle_gamma   90.00
#
_symmetry.space_group_name_H-M   'P 1'
#
loop_
_entity.id
_entity.type
_entity.pdbx_description
1 polymer ?
#
loop_
_entity_poly.entity_id
_entity_poly.type
_entity_poly.pdbx_seq_one_letter_code
_entity_poly.pdbx_strand_id
1 'polypeptide(L)'
;MRNKIPCSAERLGLLDPQMIQAISESSAFQIAQKYLTESRVHIVEADDARITSTLIGNSGLYEQTIRLKDGHLLSKCSCSLPEEPMCRHCIAVLLEYYRRDQPQQSRKPRVPKESKTPPLASASLNGKTSVTQWSAADIKLSDAMQFMEWLQPATKAIQAHQHLPDPPTLKRSEVSVWIDTIRGLAESRRESDQGSTRLTAEIRDRETHVRRLSEELRTSIDEMMATQTTAQALQHDITTYQETLSKVEELATEMITREEQMRVASGELLQEGSPFEKFANSVKEIAQALKAAAKPAP
;
A
#
# COMPACT_ATOMS: atom_id res chain seq x y z
N MET A 1 -10.68 1.72 18.92
CA MET A 1 -10.54 0.70 19.98
C MET A 1 -9.51 1.12 21.04
N ARG A 2 -9.70 0.82 22.33
CA ARG A 2 -8.71 1.01 23.41
C ARG A 2 -8.70 -0.22 24.31
N ASN A 3 -7.55 -0.84 24.46
CA ASN A 3 -7.39 -2.04 25.29
C ASN A 3 -6.31 -1.81 26.35
N LYS A 4 -6.47 -2.49 27.49
CA LYS A 4 -5.58 -2.41 28.66
C LYS A 4 -5.30 -3.83 29.14
N ILE A 5 -4.04 -4.23 29.10
CA ILE A 5 -3.60 -5.58 29.46
C ILE A 5 -2.57 -5.47 30.60
N PRO A 6 -2.69 -6.23 31.69
CA PRO A 6 -1.64 -6.30 32.71
C PRO A 6 -0.32 -6.74 32.06
N CYS A 7 0.77 -6.01 32.32
CA CYS A 7 2.05 -6.27 31.70
C CYS A 7 3.18 -6.06 32.70
N SER A 8 3.99 -7.09 32.93
CA SER A 8 5.15 -7.05 33.81
C SER A 8 6.44 -6.60 33.12
N ALA A 9 6.42 -6.38 31.79
CA ALA A 9 7.59 -5.92 31.06
C ALA A 9 7.88 -4.46 31.41
N GLU A 10 9.15 -4.11 31.63
CA GLU A 10 9.59 -2.73 31.89
C GLU A 10 9.77 -1.91 30.62
N ARG A 11 10.02 -2.58 29.49
CA ARG A 11 10.23 -1.98 28.17
C ARG A 11 9.46 -2.78 27.11
N LEU A 12 8.94 -2.09 26.09
CA LEU A 12 8.19 -2.73 25.00
C LEU A 12 9.04 -3.74 24.20
N GLY A 13 10.37 -3.57 24.16
CA GLY A 13 11.29 -4.48 23.47
C GLY A 13 11.43 -5.85 24.13
N LEU A 14 11.01 -5.98 25.40
CA LEU A 14 11.02 -7.26 26.14
C LEU A 14 9.82 -8.15 25.84
N LEU A 15 8.82 -7.63 25.12
CA LEU A 15 7.65 -8.40 24.70
C LEU A 15 8.02 -9.27 23.50
N ASP A 16 8.46 -10.50 23.79
CA ASP A 16 8.83 -11.44 22.74
C ASP A 16 7.60 -11.98 21.96
N PRO A 17 7.81 -12.51 20.74
CA PRO A 17 6.72 -13.03 19.93
C PRO A 17 5.89 -14.13 20.59
N GLN A 18 6.47 -14.92 21.50
CA GLN A 18 5.76 -16.00 22.20
C GLN A 18 4.82 -15.42 23.26
N MET A 19 5.26 -14.41 24.01
CA MET A 19 4.42 -13.68 24.96
C MET A 19 3.27 -12.98 24.25
N ILE A 20 3.55 -12.32 23.12
CA ILE A 20 2.53 -11.65 22.31
C ILE A 20 1.52 -12.68 21.78
N GLN A 21 1.99 -13.84 21.30
CA GLN A 21 1.10 -14.91 20.83
C GLN A 21 0.22 -15.48 21.95
N ALA A 22 0.76 -15.67 23.16
CA ALA A 22 0.04 -16.25 24.28
C ALA A 22 -1.15 -15.39 24.75
N ILE A 23 -1.08 -14.07 24.57
CA ILE A 23 -2.14 -13.13 24.93
C ILE A 23 -3.00 -12.72 23.73
N SER A 24 -2.78 -13.26 22.54
CA SER A 24 -3.51 -12.89 21.33
C SER A 24 -4.43 -14.01 20.86
N GLU A 25 -5.54 -13.66 20.22
CA GLU A 25 -6.31 -14.64 19.45
C GLU A 25 -5.45 -15.23 18.32
N SER A 26 -5.54 -16.56 18.11
CA SER A 26 -4.73 -17.27 17.12
C SER A 26 -4.93 -16.74 15.69
N SER A 27 -6.18 -16.41 15.33
CA SER A 27 -6.54 -15.82 14.04
C SER A 27 -5.92 -14.43 13.85
N ALA A 28 -6.02 -13.58 14.88
CA ALA A 28 -5.48 -12.22 14.86
C ALA A 28 -3.94 -12.24 14.74
N PHE A 29 -3.28 -13.16 15.44
CA PHE A 29 -1.82 -13.33 15.38
C PHE A 29 -1.33 -13.80 14.01
N GLN A 30 -2.03 -14.75 13.36
CA GLN A 30 -1.69 -15.19 12.00
C GLN A 30 -1.82 -14.05 10.98
N ILE A 31 -2.90 -13.27 11.06
CA ILE A 31 -3.10 -12.13 10.16
C ILE A 31 -2.05 -11.05 10.43
N ALA A 32 -1.70 -10.81 11.69
CA ALA A 32 -0.62 -9.91 12.05
C ALA A 32 0.72 -10.31 11.40
N GLN A 33 1.08 -11.60 11.46
CA GLN A 33 2.28 -12.11 10.78
C GLN A 33 2.24 -11.90 9.26
N LYS A 34 1.06 -12.03 8.64
CA LYS A 34 0.88 -11.73 7.21
C LYS A 34 1.18 -10.25 6.93
N TYR A 35 0.67 -9.33 7.74
CA TYR A 35 0.94 -7.89 7.61
C TYR A 35 2.43 -7.55 7.76
N LEU A 36 3.17 -8.25 8.63
CA LEU A 36 4.63 -8.11 8.71
C LEU A 36 5.32 -8.63 7.44
N THR A 37 4.95 -9.82 6.98
CA THR A 37 5.58 -10.45 5.81
C THR A 37 5.40 -9.59 4.55
N GLU A 38 4.24 -8.94 4.43
CA GLU A 38 3.90 -8.02 3.34
C GLU A 38 4.43 -6.59 3.57
N SER A 39 5.23 -6.36 4.62
CA SER A 39 5.84 -5.06 4.98
C SER A 39 4.83 -3.91 5.08
N ARG A 40 3.64 -4.18 5.63
CA ARG A 40 2.52 -3.22 5.73
C ARG A 40 2.52 -2.37 7.00
N VAL A 41 3.53 -2.53 7.86
CA VAL A 41 3.64 -1.86 9.16
C VAL A 41 4.72 -0.78 9.10
N HIS A 42 4.37 0.44 9.47
CA HIS A 42 5.28 1.58 9.51
C HIS A 42 5.30 2.22 10.90
N ILE A 43 6.38 2.02 11.65
CA ILE A 43 6.59 2.69 12.94
C ILE A 43 7.06 4.12 12.67
N VAL A 44 6.26 5.09 13.10
CA VAL A 44 6.50 6.54 12.93
C VAL A 44 7.41 7.05 14.04
N GLU A 45 7.12 6.66 15.28
CA GLU A 45 7.87 7.05 16.47
C GLU A 45 7.88 5.86 17.42
N ALA A 46 9.03 5.51 17.97
CA ALA A 46 9.08 4.50 19.02
C ALA A 46 10.16 4.81 20.05
N ASP A 47 9.78 4.63 21.31
CA ASP A 47 10.63 4.63 22.48
C ASP A 47 10.33 3.37 23.32
N ASP A 48 11.03 3.19 24.42
CA ASP A 48 10.92 2.02 25.28
C ASP A 48 9.55 1.83 25.93
N ALA A 49 8.74 2.90 26.03
CA ALA A 49 7.45 2.92 26.70
C ALA A 49 6.28 3.26 25.78
N ARG A 50 6.52 3.66 24.53
CA ARG A 50 5.50 4.12 23.58
C ARG A 50 5.92 3.85 22.14
N ILE A 51 4.99 3.31 21.36
CA ILE A 51 5.08 3.15 19.90
C ILE A 51 3.91 3.89 19.27
N THR A 52 4.18 4.70 18.26
CA THR A 52 3.20 5.31 17.35
C THR A 52 3.48 4.80 15.94
N SER A 53 2.45 4.25 15.29
CA SER A 53 2.60 3.59 14.00
C SER A 53 1.40 3.77 13.09
N THR A 54 1.62 3.53 11.81
CA THR A 54 0.59 3.37 10.80
C THR A 54 0.70 1.98 10.15
N LEU A 55 -0.44 1.39 9.80
CA LEU A 55 -0.52 0.04 9.23
C LEU A 55 -1.57 0.00 8.13
N ILE A 56 -1.19 -0.53 6.96
CA ILE A 56 -2.10 -0.71 5.82
C ILE A 56 -2.83 -2.05 5.96
N GLY A 57 -4.05 -2.01 6.50
CA GLY A 57 -4.91 -3.18 6.59
C GLY A 57 -5.71 -3.41 5.31
N ASN A 58 -6.51 -4.47 5.28
CA ASN A 58 -7.28 -4.83 4.07
C ASN A 58 -8.35 -3.78 3.70
N SER A 59 -8.83 -3.01 4.66
CA SER A 59 -9.90 -2.02 4.46
C SER A 59 -9.41 -0.57 4.59
N GLY A 60 -8.09 -0.34 4.62
CA GLY A 60 -7.52 1.02 4.64
C GLY A 60 -6.32 1.17 5.58
N LEU A 61 -5.95 2.44 5.81
CA LEU A 61 -4.87 2.82 6.70
C LEU A 61 -5.37 2.93 8.14
N TYR A 62 -4.64 2.32 9.07
CA TYR A 62 -4.95 2.33 10.49
C TYR A 62 -3.80 2.95 11.28
N GLU A 63 -4.14 3.80 12.24
CA GLU A 63 -3.19 4.40 13.17
C GLU A 63 -3.26 3.66 14.49
N GLN A 64 -2.08 3.42 15.09
CA GLN A 64 -1.97 2.77 16.38
C GLN A 64 -1.04 3.54 17.30
N THR A 65 -1.37 3.50 18.58
CA THR A 65 -0.50 3.94 19.66
C THR A 65 -0.50 2.87 20.74
N ILE A 66 0.67 2.34 21.05
CA ILE A 66 0.88 1.35 22.11
C ILE A 66 1.73 2.00 23.18
N ARG A 67 1.35 1.86 24.45
CA ARG A 67 2.05 2.46 25.59
C ARG A 67 2.15 1.49 26.74
N LEU A 68 3.30 1.46 27.39
CA LEU A 68 3.50 0.81 28.67
C LEU A 68 3.36 1.87 29.75
N LYS A 69 2.34 1.74 30.62
CA LYS A 69 2.11 2.69 31.71
C LYS A 69 1.52 1.98 32.92
N ASP A 70 2.07 2.27 34.11
CA ASP A 70 1.56 1.77 35.40
C ASP A 70 1.42 0.23 35.45
N GLY A 71 2.38 -0.50 34.88
CA GLY A 71 2.34 -1.98 34.80
C GLY A 71 1.27 -2.53 33.84
N HIS A 72 0.81 -1.71 32.89
CA HIS A 72 -0.17 -2.11 31.89
C HIS A 72 0.29 -1.75 30.48
N LEU A 73 -0.01 -2.64 29.54
CA LEU A 73 0.09 -2.41 28.11
C LEU A 73 -1.24 -1.82 27.62
N LEU A 74 -1.20 -0.55 27.23
CA LEU A 74 -2.31 0.21 26.68
C LEU A 74 -2.17 0.27 25.16
N SER A 75 -3.15 -0.23 24.43
CA SER A 75 -3.16 -0.14 22.95
C SER A 75 -4.38 0.62 22.47
N LYS A 76 -4.17 1.64 21.64
CA LYS A 76 -5.22 2.39 20.94
C LYS A 76 -5.04 2.18 19.45
N CYS A 77 -6.09 1.73 18.77
CA CYS A 77 -6.11 1.58 17.31
C CYS A 77 -7.35 2.27 16.73
N SER A 78 -7.22 2.85 15.54
CA SER A 78 -8.33 3.43 14.77
C SER A 78 -9.30 2.39 14.18
N CYS A 79 -8.98 1.09 14.23
CA CYS A 79 -9.89 0.06 13.74
C CYS A 79 -11.13 -0.11 14.62
N SER A 80 -12.21 -0.59 14.00
CA SER A 80 -13.50 -0.95 14.61
C SER A 80 -13.62 -2.44 14.96
N LEU A 81 -12.57 -3.24 14.74
CA LEU A 81 -12.57 -4.68 14.99
C LEU A 81 -12.68 -4.97 16.50
N PRO A 82 -13.62 -5.82 16.94
CA PRO A 82 -13.79 -6.21 18.34
C PRO A 82 -12.92 -7.44 18.70
N GLU A 83 -11.61 -7.34 18.51
CA GLU A 83 -10.65 -8.39 18.88
C GLU A 83 -10.10 -8.17 20.31
N GLU A 84 -10.26 -9.17 21.17
CA GLU A 84 -9.74 -9.15 22.53
C GLU A 84 -8.49 -10.02 22.67
N PRO A 85 -7.54 -9.67 23.53
CA PRO A 85 -7.38 -8.40 24.23
C PRO A 85 -6.66 -7.34 23.36
N MET A 86 -6.26 -7.67 22.14
CA MET A 86 -5.61 -6.74 21.21
C MET A 86 -5.93 -7.10 19.76
N CYS A 87 -6.13 -6.07 18.93
CA CYS A 87 -6.37 -6.30 17.52
C CYS A 87 -5.11 -6.74 16.77
N ARG A 88 -5.31 -7.43 15.65
CA ARG A 88 -4.29 -7.85 14.67
C ARG A 88 -3.32 -6.74 14.27
N HIS A 89 -3.79 -5.48 14.25
CA HIS A 89 -2.95 -4.34 13.94
C HIS A 89 -1.95 -4.02 15.06
N CYS A 90 -2.41 -4.00 16.33
CA CYS A 90 -1.55 -3.79 17.47
C CYS A 90 -0.53 -4.92 17.63
N ILE A 91 -0.95 -6.16 17.41
CA ILE A 91 -0.08 -7.34 17.40
C ILE A 91 1.04 -7.16 16.37
N ALA A 92 0.68 -6.77 15.14
CA ALA A 92 1.64 -6.59 14.06
C ALA A 92 2.68 -5.50 14.40
N VAL A 93 2.25 -4.41 15.03
CA VAL A 93 3.15 -3.33 15.46
C VAL A 93 4.13 -3.78 16.54
N LEU A 94 3.68 -4.55 17.54
CA LEU A 94 4.56 -5.09 18.58
C LEU A 94 5.61 -6.03 18.00
N LEU A 95 5.22 -6.93 17.10
CA LEU A 95 6.14 -7.85 16.43
C LEU A 95 7.17 -7.10 15.57
N GLU A 96 6.73 -6.06 14.85
CA GLU A 96 7.60 -5.24 14.02
C GLU A 96 8.58 -4.42 14.88
N TYR A 97 8.12 -3.90 16.02
CA TYR A 97 8.98 -3.19 16.97
C TYR A 97 10.03 -4.12 17.58
N TYR A 98 9.63 -5.31 18.05
CA TYR A 98 10.56 -6.32 18.55
C TYR A 98 11.64 -6.69 17.52
N ARG A 99 11.25 -6.84 16.25
CA ARG A 99 12.18 -7.12 15.14
C ARG A 99 13.19 -5.99 14.92
N ARG A 100 12.79 -4.72 15.10
CA ARG A 100 13.67 -3.55 14.95
C ARG A 100 14.56 -3.32 16.17
N ASP A 101 14.01 -3.53 17.36
CA ASP A 101 14.70 -3.33 18.65
C ASP A 101 15.67 -4.48 18.97
N GLN A 102 15.66 -5.57 18.19
CA GLN A 102 16.74 -6.55 18.17
C GLN A 102 17.78 -6.26 17.07
N PRO A 103 18.80 -5.41 17.32
CA PRO A 103 20.04 -5.52 16.58
C PRO A 103 20.74 -6.82 17.03
N GLN A 104 20.65 -7.87 16.22
CA GLN A 104 21.54 -9.03 16.30
C GLN A 104 21.57 -9.88 17.60
N GLN A 105 20.53 -9.93 18.42
CA GLN A 105 20.48 -10.97 19.46
C GLN A 105 19.80 -12.25 18.95
N SER A 106 20.65 -13.20 18.53
CA SER A 106 20.34 -14.63 18.35
C SER A 106 19.46 -15.05 17.16
N ARG A 107 19.99 -14.92 15.93
CA ARG A 107 19.79 -16.01 14.96
C ARG A 107 20.52 -17.25 15.51
N LYS A 108 19.87 -18.03 16.38
CA LYS A 108 20.25 -19.43 16.61
C LYS A 108 20.12 -20.13 15.25
N PRO A 109 21.21 -20.62 14.64
CA PRO A 109 21.11 -21.44 13.45
C PRO A 109 20.31 -22.68 13.81
N ARG A 110 19.27 -22.95 13.03
CA ARG A 110 18.57 -24.23 13.06
C ARG A 110 19.56 -25.28 12.54
N VAL A 111 20.18 -26.02 13.44
CA VAL A 111 21.12 -27.11 13.14
C VAL A 111 20.34 -28.31 12.59
N PRO A 112 20.66 -28.82 11.38
CA PRO A 112 20.41 -30.21 11.02
C PRO A 112 21.40 -31.12 11.77
N LYS A 113 20.89 -32.24 12.30
CA LYS A 113 21.58 -33.22 13.14
C LYS A 113 22.86 -33.82 12.53
N GLU A 114 23.77 -34.15 13.46
CA GLU A 114 24.86 -35.14 13.41
C GLU A 114 26.03 -34.84 12.44
N SER A 115 27.30 -34.85 12.89
CA SER A 115 27.92 -35.83 13.79
C SER A 115 29.25 -35.33 14.44
N LYS A 116 29.45 -35.75 15.70
CA LYS A 116 30.71 -36.06 16.42
C LYS A 116 31.64 -34.94 16.98
N THR A 117 31.41 -34.65 18.27
CA THR A 117 32.37 -34.67 19.43
C THR A 117 33.50 -33.62 19.57
N PRO A 118 34.02 -33.33 20.80
CA PRO A 118 34.06 -31.98 21.42
C PRO A 118 35.49 -31.63 22.00
N PRO A 119 35.66 -30.85 23.09
CA PRO A 119 35.28 -29.46 23.41
C PRO A 119 36.52 -28.57 23.72
N LEU A 120 36.36 -27.24 23.83
CA LEU A 120 37.07 -26.49 24.90
C LEU A 120 36.44 -25.11 25.17
N ALA A 121 35.89 -25.03 26.39
CA ALA A 121 35.78 -23.92 27.32
C ALA A 121 35.74 -22.46 26.83
N SER A 122 34.60 -21.86 27.18
CA SER A 122 34.31 -20.45 27.40
C SER A 122 35.22 -19.73 28.42
N ALA A 123 35.56 -18.47 28.13
CA ALA A 123 35.63 -17.36 29.09
C ALA A 123 35.61 -16.05 28.27
N SER A 124 34.45 -15.40 28.16
CA SER A 124 33.97 -14.31 29.04
C SER A 124 34.87 -13.06 29.01
N LEU A 125 34.29 -12.01 28.44
CA LEU A 125 34.72 -10.62 28.48
C LEU A 125 34.98 -10.17 29.92
N ASN A 126 36.14 -9.54 30.14
CA ASN A 126 36.16 -8.37 31.00
C ASN A 126 37.17 -7.36 30.45
N GLY A 127 36.69 -6.12 30.34
CA GLY A 127 37.39 -5.03 29.69
C GLY A 127 38.74 -4.73 30.32
N LYS A 128 39.74 -4.61 29.46
CA LYS A 128 40.84 -3.66 29.60
C LYS A 128 41.22 -3.25 28.20
N THR A 129 41.11 -1.96 27.94
CA THR A 129 41.81 -1.23 26.88
C THR A 129 43.27 -1.67 26.89
N SER A 130 43.59 -2.68 26.09
CA SER A 130 44.97 -3.02 25.79
C SER A 130 45.41 -2.03 24.73
N VAL A 131 45.96 -0.92 25.19
CA VAL A 131 46.98 -0.19 24.41
C VAL A 131 47.89 -1.25 23.82
N THR A 132 47.96 -1.31 22.49
CA THR A 132 48.87 -2.20 21.77
C THR A 132 50.27 -1.81 22.20
N GLN A 133 50.75 -2.48 23.23
CA GLN A 133 52.08 -2.34 23.75
C GLN A 133 52.97 -2.99 22.68
N TRP A 134 53.48 -2.18 21.74
CA TRP A 134 54.56 -2.60 20.86
C TRP A 134 55.78 -2.85 21.75
N SER A 135 55.91 -4.09 22.23
CA SER A 135 57.21 -4.58 22.64
C SER A 135 58.11 -4.51 21.41
N ALA A 136 59.26 -3.87 21.53
CA ALA A 136 60.30 -3.96 20.52
C ALA A 136 60.75 -5.42 20.44
N ALA A 137 60.12 -6.21 19.58
CA ALA A 137 60.56 -7.55 19.31
C ALA A 137 61.78 -7.49 18.40
N ASP A 138 62.67 -8.46 18.58
CA ASP A 138 63.79 -8.69 17.69
C ASP A 138 63.28 -9.15 16.31
N ILE A 139 62.87 -8.19 15.50
CA ILE A 139 62.55 -8.40 14.08
C ILE A 139 63.85 -8.80 13.40
N LYS A 140 63.93 -10.04 12.94
CA LYS A 140 65.06 -10.49 12.15
C LYS A 140 65.09 -9.72 10.84
N LEU A 141 66.26 -9.19 10.48
CA LEU A 141 66.47 -8.49 9.22
C LEU A 141 66.04 -9.33 8.00
N SER A 142 66.18 -10.66 8.08
CA SER A 142 65.69 -11.59 7.06
C SER A 142 64.18 -11.52 6.85
N ASP A 143 63.40 -11.39 7.92
CA ASP A 143 61.94 -11.34 7.87
C ASP A 143 61.49 -9.98 7.34
N ALA A 144 62.18 -8.90 7.73
CA ALA A 144 61.94 -7.56 7.21
C ALA A 144 62.27 -7.44 5.71
N MET A 145 63.35 -8.07 5.24
CA MET A 145 63.69 -8.10 3.80
C MET A 145 62.64 -8.86 2.99
N GLN A 146 62.22 -10.05 3.44
CA GLN A 146 61.16 -10.81 2.77
C GLN A 146 59.82 -10.06 2.76
N PHE A 147 59.52 -9.29 3.80
CA PHE A 147 58.37 -8.40 3.82
C PHE A 147 58.47 -7.27 2.80
N MET A 148 59.61 -6.59 2.69
CA MET A 148 59.78 -5.52 1.69
C MET A 148 59.67 -6.05 0.26
N GLU A 149 60.22 -7.24 -0.01
CA GLU A 149 60.10 -7.93 -1.30
C GLU A 149 58.65 -8.29 -1.63
N TRP A 150 57.85 -8.72 -0.63
CA TRP A 150 56.42 -8.98 -0.80
C TRP A 150 55.58 -7.70 -0.88
N LEU A 151 55.95 -6.65 -0.14
CA LEU A 151 55.19 -5.41 -0.05
C LEU A 151 55.14 -4.67 -1.39
N GLN A 152 56.20 -4.76 -2.20
CA GLN A 152 56.26 -4.11 -3.50
C GLN A 152 55.20 -4.61 -4.49
N PRO A 153 55.06 -5.92 -4.79
CA PRO A 153 53.97 -6.44 -5.60
C PRO A 153 52.61 -6.32 -4.89
N ALA A 154 52.54 -6.45 -3.57
CA ALA A 154 51.31 -6.25 -2.81
C ALA A 154 50.74 -4.83 -2.96
N THR A 155 51.59 -3.80 -2.91
CA THR A 155 51.18 -2.40 -3.09
C THR A 155 50.63 -2.16 -4.49
N LYS A 156 51.27 -2.74 -5.51
CA LYS A 156 50.76 -2.68 -6.89
C LYS A 156 49.41 -3.37 -7.03
N ALA A 157 49.23 -4.53 -6.40
CA ALA A 157 47.96 -5.26 -6.40
C ALA A 157 46.84 -4.46 -5.71
N ILE A 158 47.13 -3.80 -4.58
CA ILE A 158 46.18 -2.94 -3.87
C ILE A 158 45.76 -1.74 -4.74
N GLN A 159 46.70 -1.09 -5.42
CA GLN A 159 46.42 0.00 -6.34
C GLN A 159 45.57 -0.46 -7.55
N ALA A 160 45.86 -1.65 -8.07
CA ALA A 160 45.12 -2.27 -9.16
C ALA A 160 43.79 -2.90 -8.74
N HIS A 161 43.44 -2.89 -7.44
CA HIS A 161 42.26 -3.57 -6.87
C HIS A 161 42.24 -5.09 -7.17
N GLN A 162 43.42 -5.70 -7.24
CA GLN A 162 43.62 -7.12 -7.52
C GLN A 162 43.90 -7.91 -6.24
N HIS A 163 43.87 -9.24 -6.34
CA HIS A 163 44.24 -10.13 -5.24
C HIS A 163 45.70 -9.92 -4.84
N LEU A 164 45.95 -9.95 -3.52
CA LEU A 164 47.29 -9.86 -2.97
C LEU A 164 48.11 -11.11 -3.30
N PRO A 165 49.43 -10.96 -3.53
CA PRO A 165 50.33 -12.08 -3.74
C PRO A 165 50.47 -12.96 -2.49
N ASP A 166 50.79 -14.23 -2.69
CA ASP A 166 50.97 -15.20 -1.62
C ASP A 166 52.04 -14.76 -0.60
N PRO A 167 51.83 -15.01 0.70
CA PRO A 167 52.76 -14.56 1.72
C PRO A 167 54.06 -15.38 1.66
N PRO A 168 55.22 -14.75 1.91
CA PRO A 168 56.45 -15.49 2.12
C PRO A 168 56.32 -16.41 3.35
N THR A 169 56.98 -17.57 3.32
CA THR A 169 56.97 -18.55 4.42
C THR A 169 57.84 -18.07 5.58
N LEU A 170 57.33 -17.09 6.33
CA LEU A 170 57.94 -16.59 7.55
C LEU A 170 57.62 -17.53 8.72
N LYS A 171 58.60 -17.79 9.58
CA LYS A 171 58.30 -18.38 10.91
C LYS A 171 57.39 -17.42 11.66
N ARG A 172 56.49 -17.91 12.50
CA ARG A 172 55.49 -17.13 13.27
C ARG A 172 56.18 -15.94 13.99
N SER A 173 56.26 -14.81 13.29
CA SER A 173 56.97 -13.59 13.67
C SER A 173 56.04 -12.40 13.51
N GLU A 174 56.35 -11.27 14.14
CA GLU A 174 55.48 -10.07 14.06
C GLU A 174 55.25 -9.58 12.64
N VAL A 175 56.21 -9.83 11.75
CA VAL A 175 56.11 -9.53 10.32
C VAL A 175 55.00 -10.35 9.64
N SER A 176 54.81 -11.61 10.03
CA SER A 176 53.68 -12.42 9.53
C SER A 176 52.33 -11.83 9.96
N VAL A 177 52.23 -11.28 11.17
CA VAL A 177 51.03 -10.59 11.67
C VAL A 177 50.74 -9.33 10.85
N TRP A 178 51.76 -8.59 10.42
CA TRP A 178 51.58 -7.42 9.53
C TRP A 178 51.05 -7.83 8.15
N ILE A 179 51.60 -8.88 7.55
CA ILE A 179 51.15 -9.40 6.26
C ILE A 179 49.69 -9.86 6.34
N ASP A 180 49.33 -10.59 7.40
CA ASP A 180 47.95 -11.04 7.62
C ASP A 180 47.00 -9.86 7.85
N THR A 181 47.44 -8.83 8.59
CA THR A 181 46.65 -7.61 8.82
C THR A 181 46.42 -6.85 7.50
N ILE A 182 47.45 -6.66 6.69
CA ILE A 182 47.34 -6.01 5.38
C ILE A 182 46.39 -6.79 4.46
N ARG A 183 46.45 -8.13 4.49
CA ARG A 183 45.55 -9.00 3.73
C ARG A 183 44.11 -8.87 4.19
N GLY A 184 43.87 -8.91 5.50
CA GLY A 184 42.54 -8.73 6.07
C GLY A 184 41.93 -7.38 5.70
N LEU A 185 42.72 -6.31 5.75
CA LEU A 185 42.28 -4.97 5.34
C LEU A 185 41.98 -4.88 3.85
N ALA A 186 42.81 -5.48 2.99
CA ALA A 186 42.58 -5.48 1.55
C ALA A 186 41.34 -6.30 1.15
N GLU A 187 41.13 -7.45 1.79
CA GLU A 187 39.93 -8.27 1.59
C GLU A 187 38.67 -7.54 2.07
N SER A 188 38.71 -6.96 3.28
CA SER A 188 37.61 -6.17 3.82
C SER A 188 37.26 -4.96 2.94
N ARG A 189 38.27 -4.27 2.39
CA ARG A 189 38.06 -3.18 1.42
C ARG A 189 37.32 -3.70 0.19
N ARG A 190 37.73 -4.83 -0.36
CA ARG A 190 37.10 -5.42 -1.55
C ARG A 190 35.65 -5.83 -1.28
N GLU A 191 35.39 -6.50 -0.16
CA GLU A 191 34.03 -6.86 0.25
C GLU A 191 33.15 -5.62 0.40
N SER A 192 33.70 -4.54 0.97
CA SER A 192 33.03 -3.24 1.08
C SER A 192 32.73 -2.62 -0.29
N ASP A 193 33.68 -2.63 -1.22
CA ASP A 193 33.49 -2.10 -2.58
C ASP A 193 32.44 -2.90 -3.37
N GLN A 194 32.44 -4.24 -3.22
CA GLN A 194 31.41 -5.11 -3.78
C GLN A 194 30.03 -4.85 -3.15
N GLY A 195 29.98 -4.63 -1.84
CA GLY A 195 28.75 -4.24 -1.15
C GLY A 195 28.21 -2.90 -1.64
N SER A 196 29.09 -1.90 -1.78
CA SER A 196 28.73 -0.56 -2.24
C SER A 196 28.21 -0.56 -3.67
N THR A 197 28.88 -1.27 -4.58
CA THR A 197 28.44 -1.40 -5.98
C THR A 197 27.09 -2.10 -6.09
N ARG A 198 26.87 -3.18 -5.32
CA ARG A 198 25.58 -3.87 -5.24
C ARG A 198 24.48 -2.95 -4.71
N LEU A 199 24.70 -2.25 -3.61
CA LEU A 199 23.70 -1.34 -3.03
C LEU A 199 23.37 -0.20 -3.99
N THR A 200 24.37 0.33 -4.69
CA THR A 200 24.18 1.37 -5.72
C THR A 200 23.32 0.84 -6.87
N ALA A 201 23.53 -0.41 -7.30
CA ALA A 201 22.69 -1.03 -8.32
C ALA A 201 21.25 -1.25 -7.81
N GLU A 202 21.06 -1.72 -6.58
CA GLU A 202 19.73 -1.88 -5.97
C GLU A 202 18.98 -0.54 -5.79
N ILE A 203 19.68 0.54 -5.45
CA ILE A 203 19.09 1.88 -5.37
C ILE A 203 18.60 2.32 -6.75
N ARG A 204 19.44 2.17 -7.78
CA ARG A 204 19.06 2.54 -9.16
C ARG A 204 17.86 1.73 -9.65
N ASP A 205 17.79 0.44 -9.35
CA ASP A 205 16.65 -0.41 -9.71
C ASP A 205 15.36 -0.01 -8.98
N ARG A 206 15.46 0.33 -7.68
CA ARG A 206 14.32 0.87 -6.94
C ARG A 206 13.87 2.23 -7.48
N GLU A 207 14.80 3.11 -7.86
CA GLU A 207 14.48 4.41 -8.47
C GLU A 207 13.77 4.27 -9.81
N THR A 208 14.21 3.35 -10.69
CA THR A 208 13.52 3.09 -11.96
C THR A 208 12.14 2.50 -11.73
N HIS A 209 12.00 1.59 -10.75
CA HIS A 209 10.70 1.02 -10.38
C HIS A 209 9.72 2.08 -9.87
N VAL A 210 10.15 2.96 -8.96
CA VAL A 210 9.34 4.07 -8.44
C VAL A 210 8.93 5.00 -9.58
N ARG A 211 9.86 5.37 -10.47
CA ARG A 211 9.56 6.23 -11.62
C ARG A 211 8.48 5.61 -12.53
N ARG A 212 8.56 4.31 -12.79
CA ARG A 212 7.54 3.59 -13.58
C ARG A 212 6.18 3.64 -12.90
N LEU A 213 6.11 3.32 -11.61
CA LEU A 213 4.84 3.38 -10.87
C LEU A 213 4.26 4.79 -10.81
N SER A 214 5.10 5.82 -10.69
CA SER A 214 4.67 7.22 -10.73
C SER A 214 4.09 7.60 -12.10
N GLU A 215 4.68 7.12 -13.20
CA GLU A 215 4.15 7.36 -14.53
C GLU A 215 2.82 6.63 -14.75
N GLU A 216 2.73 5.35 -14.34
CA GLU A 216 1.50 4.57 -14.39
C GLU A 216 0.36 5.23 -13.61
N LEU A 217 0.66 5.74 -12.41
CA LEU A 217 -0.31 6.48 -11.59
C LEU A 217 -0.77 7.76 -12.30
N ARG A 218 0.14 8.50 -12.92
CA ARG A 218 -0.20 9.72 -13.65
C ARG A 218 -1.10 9.43 -14.85
N THR A 219 -0.76 8.43 -15.65
CA THR A 219 -1.60 7.99 -16.78
C THR A 219 -2.99 7.56 -16.30
N SER A 220 -3.07 6.81 -15.20
CA SER A 220 -4.36 6.39 -14.63
C SER A 220 -5.20 7.58 -14.15
N ILE A 221 -4.58 8.61 -13.57
CA ILE A 221 -5.27 9.85 -13.18
C ILE A 221 -5.79 10.57 -14.41
N ASP A 222 -4.99 10.70 -15.47
CA ASP A 222 -5.40 11.38 -16.70
C ASP A 222 -6.59 10.67 -17.37
N GLU A 223 -6.55 9.33 -17.44
CA GLU A 223 -7.66 8.50 -17.92
C GLU A 223 -8.91 8.67 -17.05
N MET A 224 -8.77 8.64 -15.72
CA MET A 224 -9.88 8.85 -14.80
C MET A 224 -10.52 10.23 -15.01
N MET A 225 -9.72 11.29 -15.14
CA MET A 225 -10.22 12.64 -15.39
C MET A 225 -10.98 12.73 -16.71
N ALA A 226 -10.47 12.10 -17.79
CA ALA A 226 -11.16 12.05 -19.07
C ALA A 226 -12.51 11.30 -18.98
N THR A 227 -12.55 10.17 -18.27
CA THR A 227 -13.80 9.43 -18.03
C THR A 227 -14.78 10.23 -17.16
N GLN A 228 -14.29 11.01 -16.21
CA GLN A 228 -15.13 11.88 -15.39
C GLN A 228 -15.76 13.00 -16.21
N THR A 229 -15.00 13.67 -17.08
CA THR A 229 -15.53 14.72 -17.96
C THR A 229 -16.60 14.17 -18.91
N THR A 230 -16.37 13.00 -19.49
CA THR A 230 -17.37 12.36 -20.37
C THR A 230 -18.63 11.94 -19.60
N ALA A 231 -18.49 11.41 -18.38
CA ALA A 231 -19.63 11.10 -17.52
C ALA A 231 -20.45 12.34 -17.16
N GLN A 232 -19.80 13.48 -16.87
CA GLN A 232 -20.49 14.74 -16.59
C GLN A 232 -21.23 15.28 -17.82
N ALA A 233 -20.63 15.18 -19.01
CA ALA A 233 -21.29 15.56 -20.25
C ALA A 233 -22.55 14.71 -20.51
N LEU A 234 -22.43 13.38 -20.37
CA LEU A 234 -23.58 12.47 -20.50
C LEU A 234 -24.67 12.75 -19.46
N GLN A 235 -24.29 13.09 -18.23
CA GLN A 235 -25.25 13.47 -17.19
C GLN A 235 -26.04 14.73 -17.58
N HIS A 236 -25.36 15.72 -18.17
CA HIS A 236 -26.00 16.93 -18.68
C HIS A 236 -26.96 16.64 -19.84
N ASP A 237 -26.56 15.77 -20.77
CA ASP A 237 -27.41 15.33 -21.88
C ASP A 237 -28.66 14.61 -21.36
N ILE A 238 -28.52 13.71 -20.37
CA ILE A 238 -29.66 13.03 -19.73
C ILE A 238 -30.62 14.05 -19.13
N THR A 239 -30.13 15.05 -18.39
CA THR A 239 -31.00 16.09 -17.81
C THR A 239 -31.73 16.88 -18.90
N THR A 240 -31.04 17.20 -19.99
CA THR A 240 -31.64 17.89 -21.14
C THR A 240 -32.73 17.04 -21.79
N TYR A 241 -32.49 15.73 -21.97
CA TYR A 241 -33.49 14.81 -22.49
C TYR A 241 -34.70 14.66 -21.56
N GLN A 242 -34.50 14.64 -20.24
CA GLN A 242 -35.60 14.62 -19.28
C GLN A 242 -36.48 15.88 -19.37
N GLU A 243 -35.88 17.06 -19.51
CA GLU A 243 -36.62 18.31 -19.70
C GLU A 243 -37.42 18.33 -21.01
N THR A 244 -36.80 17.87 -22.11
CA THR A 244 -37.49 17.79 -23.41
C THR A 244 -38.64 16.78 -23.39
N LEU A 245 -38.48 15.63 -22.74
CA LEU A 245 -39.57 14.66 -22.54
C LEU A 245 -40.71 15.25 -21.72
N SER A 246 -40.40 16.02 -20.67
CA SER A 246 -41.42 16.70 -19.86
C SER A 246 -42.23 17.70 -20.70
N LYS A 247 -41.56 18.47 -21.58
CA LYS A 247 -42.24 19.38 -22.52
C LYS A 247 -43.11 18.63 -23.53
N VAL A 248 -42.68 17.46 -24.00
CA VAL A 248 -43.48 16.62 -24.89
C VAL A 248 -44.72 16.10 -24.18
N GLU A 249 -44.61 15.72 -22.91
CA GLU A 249 -45.76 15.32 -22.09
C GLU A 249 -46.75 16.48 -21.92
N GLU A 250 -46.27 17.69 -21.60
CA GLU A 250 -47.10 18.90 -21.53
C GLU A 250 -47.83 19.17 -22.86
N LEU A 251 -47.12 19.14 -23.99
CA LEU A 251 -47.71 19.32 -25.32
C LEU A 251 -48.76 18.24 -25.65
N ALA A 252 -48.54 16.99 -25.23
CA ALA A 252 -49.52 15.92 -25.42
C ALA A 252 -50.81 16.20 -24.64
N THR A 253 -50.71 16.70 -23.40
CA THR A 253 -51.89 17.09 -22.60
C THR A 253 -52.62 18.29 -23.21
N GLU A 254 -51.89 19.27 -23.74
CA GLU A 254 -52.49 20.41 -24.44
C GLU A 254 -53.22 19.95 -25.72
N MET A 255 -52.63 19.02 -26.48
CA MET A 255 -53.24 18.46 -27.68
C MET A 255 -54.56 17.76 -27.37
N ILE A 256 -54.61 16.92 -26.32
CA ILE A 256 -55.84 16.26 -25.87
C ILE A 256 -56.91 17.30 -25.50
N THR A 257 -56.51 18.37 -24.82
CA THR A 257 -57.42 19.45 -24.43
C THR A 257 -57.97 20.19 -25.66
N ARG A 258 -57.12 20.47 -26.66
CA ARG A 258 -57.55 21.10 -27.92
C ARG A 258 -58.45 20.19 -28.76
N GLU A 259 -58.17 18.89 -28.78
CA GLU A 259 -59.02 17.89 -29.44
C GLU A 259 -60.43 17.90 -28.82
N GLU A 260 -60.52 17.89 -27.49
CA GLU A 260 -61.79 17.98 -26.78
C GLU A 260 -62.54 19.29 -27.09
N GLN A 261 -61.85 20.43 -27.11
CA GLN A 261 -62.43 21.71 -27.49
C GLN A 261 -62.96 21.69 -28.94
N MET A 262 -62.21 21.14 -29.89
CA MET A 262 -62.67 20.98 -31.28
C MET A 262 -63.88 20.06 -31.38
N ARG A 263 -63.90 18.97 -30.61
CA ARG A 263 -65.02 18.01 -30.58
C ARG A 263 -66.30 18.69 -30.08
N VAL A 264 -66.20 19.49 -29.01
CA VAL A 264 -67.33 20.29 -28.49
C VAL A 264 -67.80 21.30 -29.54
N ALA A 265 -66.89 22.11 -30.11
CA ALA A 265 -67.24 23.10 -31.12
C ALA A 265 -67.86 22.49 -32.39
N SER A 266 -67.36 21.34 -32.84
CA SER A 266 -67.96 20.58 -33.94
C SER A 266 -69.37 20.08 -33.58
N GLY A 267 -69.59 19.66 -32.34
CA GLY A 267 -70.91 19.27 -31.84
C GLY A 267 -71.90 20.43 -31.82
N GLU A 268 -71.47 21.61 -31.37
CA GLU A 268 -72.26 22.84 -31.39
C GLU A 268 -72.63 23.27 -32.82
N LEU A 269 -71.67 23.26 -33.74
CA LEU A 269 -71.92 23.55 -35.17
C LEU A 269 -72.93 22.59 -35.80
N LEU A 270 -72.87 21.29 -35.46
CA LEU A 270 -73.86 20.31 -35.90
C LEU A 270 -75.25 20.59 -35.30
N GLN A 271 -75.32 20.99 -34.03
CA GLN A 271 -76.59 21.37 -33.40
C GLN A 271 -77.19 22.62 -34.04
N GLU A 272 -76.40 23.67 -34.28
CA GLU A 272 -76.83 24.88 -34.99
C GLU A 272 -77.16 24.64 -36.46
N GLY A 273 -76.52 23.66 -37.11
CA GLY A 273 -76.84 23.22 -38.46
C GLY A 273 -78.22 22.55 -38.58
N SER A 274 -78.66 21.85 -37.53
CA SER A 274 -79.92 21.09 -37.54
C SER A 274 -81.20 21.91 -37.87
N PRO A 275 -81.41 23.15 -37.37
CA PRO A 275 -82.53 23.98 -37.81
C PRO A 275 -82.44 24.39 -39.29
N PHE A 276 -81.24 24.63 -39.83
CA PHE A 276 -81.07 24.92 -41.26
C PHE A 276 -81.44 23.71 -42.12
N GLU A 277 -81.10 22.50 -41.68
CA GLU A 277 -81.47 21.27 -42.37
C GLU A 277 -82.98 21.02 -42.31
N LYS A 278 -83.63 21.26 -41.16
CA LYS A 278 -85.09 21.25 -41.04
C LYS A 278 -85.74 22.29 -41.96
N PHE A 279 -85.18 23.50 -42.04
CA PHE A 279 -85.65 24.54 -42.96
C PHE A 279 -85.52 24.10 -44.42
N ALA A 280 -84.37 23.55 -44.82
CA ALA A 280 -84.16 23.03 -46.17
C ALA A 280 -85.16 21.90 -46.53
N ASN A 281 -85.44 21.00 -45.58
CA ASN A 281 -86.46 19.96 -45.75
C ASN A 281 -87.88 20.54 -45.90
N SER A 282 -88.23 21.53 -45.08
CA SER A 282 -89.51 22.24 -45.18
C SER A 282 -89.68 22.93 -46.55
N VAL A 283 -88.63 23.60 -47.05
CA VAL A 283 -88.63 24.21 -48.40
C VAL A 283 -88.81 23.14 -49.48
N LYS A 284 -88.15 21.98 -49.34
CA LYS A 284 -88.28 20.86 -50.27
C LYS A 284 -89.69 20.27 -50.29
N GLU A 285 -90.32 20.12 -49.13
CA GLU A 285 -91.71 19.69 -49.00
C GLU A 285 -92.67 20.68 -49.66
N ILE A 286 -92.50 22.00 -49.41
CA ILE A 286 -93.30 23.05 -50.06
C ILE A 286 -93.13 22.99 -51.58
N ALA A 287 -91.90 22.87 -52.08
CA ALA A 287 -91.63 22.74 -53.51
C ALA A 287 -92.27 21.48 -54.11
N GLN A 288 -92.27 20.35 -53.39
CA GLN A 288 -92.95 19.13 -53.81
C GLN A 288 -94.48 19.28 -53.79
N ALA A 289 -95.05 19.91 -52.77
CA ALA A 289 -96.49 20.19 -52.67
C ALA A 289 -96.95 21.11 -53.81
N LEU A 290 -96.19 22.17 -54.10
CA LEU A 290 -96.44 23.05 -55.26
C LEU A 290 -96.36 22.27 -56.58
N LYS A 291 -95.38 21.39 -56.73
CA LYS A 291 -95.23 20.55 -57.93
C LYS A 291 -96.35 19.51 -58.08
N ALA A 292 -96.89 19.00 -56.96
CA ALA A 292 -98.04 18.09 -56.94
C ALA A 292 -99.35 18.83 -57.24
N ALA A 293 -99.54 20.03 -56.70
CA ALA A 293 -100.69 20.90 -57.00
C ALA A 293 -100.67 21.42 -58.45
N ALA A 294 -99.49 21.58 -59.04
CA ALA A 294 -99.31 21.92 -60.45
C ALA A 294 -99.47 20.72 -61.40
N LYS A 295 -99.68 19.50 -60.88
CA LYS A 295 -99.98 18.31 -61.68
C LYS A 295 -101.51 18.27 -61.90
N PRO A 296 -102.01 18.44 -63.12
CA PRO A 296 -103.46 18.35 -63.38
C PRO A 296 -103.93 16.92 -63.08
N ALA A 297 -104.99 16.78 -62.30
CA ALA A 297 -105.73 15.52 -62.21
C ALA A 297 -106.40 15.22 -63.58
N PRO A 298 -106.49 13.95 -64.01
CA PRO A 298 -107.02 13.55 -65.31
C PRO A 298 -108.47 13.94 -65.54
#